data_AF-A0A022RAP0-F1
#
_entry.id   AF-A0A022RAP0-F1
#
_cell.length_a   1.000
_cell.length_b   1.000
_cell.length_c   1.000
_cell.angle_alpha   90.00
_cell.angle_beta   90.00
_cell.angle_gamma   90.00
#
_symmetry.space_group_name_H-M   'P 1'
#
loop_
_entity.id
_entity.type
_entity.pdbx_description
1 polymer ?
#
loop_
_entity_poly.entity_id
_entity_poly.type
_entity_poly.pdbx_seq_one_letter_code
_entity_poly.pdbx_strand_id
1 'polypeptide(L)'
;STGILVDDILHLGTDTNPQDPVDVSVTFGCGKNQTGNYLTRRGLNGVFGLGMDSISIPSILASKNLVANSFSLCFVTDGTGRIEFGDKGTAEQKTTPFNLQKSNPTYDISVTKITVGNNATNLEFSATLNSGVPYSYLSDPAYSFIRNNFNSRITDKRYVYPYNVTLDYCYALRLIYIFLTEYYMVGYRLVFHREEMVLGWKESNCDYSSSNIIPPTRTRAPPQQQPRPSPPPPSGDARSSSITSGLMAVILAIFLYHFIVISS
;
A
#
# COMPACT_ATOMS: atom_id res chain seq x y z
N SER A 1 14.45 12.76 17.56
CA SER A 1 15.59 12.73 16.64
C SER A 1 15.81 14.09 15.99
N THR A 2 17.03 14.41 15.57
CA THR A 2 17.38 15.63 14.82
C THR A 2 18.20 15.29 13.57
N GLY A 3 18.19 16.17 12.57
CA GLY A 3 18.91 15.99 11.32
C GLY A 3 19.07 17.30 10.54
N ILE A 4 19.67 17.22 9.37
CA ILE A 4 19.79 18.31 8.40
C ILE A 4 19.20 17.86 7.06
N LEU A 5 18.70 18.80 6.27
CA LEU A 5 18.33 18.53 4.89
C LEU A 5 19.59 18.55 4.01
N VAL A 6 19.67 17.61 3.07
CA VAL A 6 20.76 17.47 2.11
C VAL A 6 20.13 17.23 0.74
N ASP A 7 20.64 17.95 -0.25
CA ASP A 7 20.31 17.71 -1.64
C ASP A 7 21.32 16.73 -2.24
N ASP A 8 20.81 15.72 -2.95
CA ASP A 8 21.63 14.75 -3.68
C ASP A 8 20.88 14.23 -4.92
N ILE A 9 21.52 13.36 -5.68
CA ILE A 9 20.94 12.71 -6.86
C ILE A 9 20.46 11.30 -6.51
N LEU A 10 19.18 11.05 -6.76
CA LEU A 10 18.58 9.72 -6.75
C LEU A 10 18.58 9.16 -8.17
N HIS A 11 19.19 7.99 -8.35
CA HIS A 11 19.23 7.27 -9.62
C HIS A 11 18.09 6.24 -9.69
N LEU A 12 17.14 6.42 -10.61
CA LEU A 12 15.98 5.53 -10.76
C LEU A 12 15.99 4.86 -12.13
N GLY A 13 15.93 3.53 -12.15
CA GLY A 13 15.74 2.77 -13.39
C GLY A 13 14.36 3.00 -14.00
N THR A 14 14.24 2.83 -15.32
CA THR A 14 12.96 2.85 -16.04
C THR A 14 12.53 1.45 -16.42
N ASP A 15 11.22 1.26 -16.61
CA ASP A 15 10.64 -0.01 -17.04
C ASP A 15 11.10 -0.44 -18.44
N THR A 16 11.46 0.53 -19.29
CA THR A 16 11.89 0.29 -20.66
C THR A 16 13.39 0.04 -20.79
N ASN A 17 14.20 0.67 -19.94
CA ASN A 17 15.64 0.46 -19.92
C ASN A 17 16.21 0.65 -18.51
N PRO A 18 16.28 -0.42 -17.70
CA PRO A 18 16.82 -0.35 -16.35
C PRO A 18 18.32 0.04 -16.29
N GLN A 19 19.04 -0.08 -17.39
CA GLN A 19 20.47 0.25 -17.48
C GLN A 19 20.75 1.72 -17.83
N ASP A 20 19.69 2.49 -18.12
CA ASP A 20 19.76 3.94 -18.36
C ASP A 20 18.96 4.66 -17.27
N PRO A 21 19.56 4.86 -16.09
CA PRO A 21 18.87 5.45 -14.95
C PRO A 21 18.58 6.94 -15.20
N VAL A 22 17.44 7.37 -14.68
CA VAL A 22 17.06 8.79 -14.63
C VAL A 22 17.58 9.38 -13.33
N ASP A 23 18.38 10.44 -13.46
CA ASP A 23 18.92 11.19 -12.35
C ASP A 23 17.93 12.24 -11.87
N VAL A 24 17.58 12.16 -10.58
CA VAL A 24 16.63 13.08 -9.96
C VAL A 24 17.26 13.73 -8.75
N SER A 25 17.42 15.06 -8.80
CA SER A 25 17.79 15.83 -7.60
C SER A 25 16.65 15.77 -6.58
N VAL A 26 16.95 15.22 -5.40
CA VAL A 26 16.03 15.05 -4.28
C VAL A 26 16.63 15.67 -3.02
N THR A 27 15.76 16.22 -2.16
CA THR A 27 16.15 16.64 -0.81
C THR A 27 15.75 15.53 0.16
N PHE A 28 16.70 15.03 0.96
CA PHE A 28 16.40 14.08 2.03
C PHE A 28 16.96 14.54 3.38
N GLY A 29 16.45 13.93 4.46
CA GLY A 29 16.93 14.18 5.82
C GLY A 29 18.13 13.30 6.15
N CYS A 30 19.29 13.91 6.39
CA CYS A 30 20.44 13.24 6.99
C CYS A 30 20.32 13.31 8.52
N GLY A 31 20.10 12.16 9.15
CA GLY A 31 19.95 12.05 10.60
C GLY A 31 21.28 12.29 11.33
N LYS A 32 21.28 13.16 12.36
CA LYS A 32 22.45 13.45 13.19
C LYS A 32 22.37 12.79 14.56
N ASN A 33 21.30 13.08 15.30
CA ASN A 33 21.04 12.49 16.61
C ASN A 33 19.75 11.70 16.53
N GLN A 34 19.87 10.40 16.27
CA GLN A 34 18.74 9.48 16.18
C GLN A 34 18.49 8.85 17.55
N THR A 35 17.22 8.61 17.87
CA THR A 35 16.80 7.88 19.08
C THR A 35 15.75 6.83 18.72
N GLY A 36 15.52 5.86 19.60
CA GLY A 36 14.51 4.82 19.42
C GLY A 36 14.92 3.71 18.46
N ASN A 37 13.93 3.06 17.84
CA ASN A 37 14.13 1.83 17.05
C ASN A 37 14.96 2.00 15.77
N TYR A 38 15.20 3.23 15.33
CA TYR A 38 16.09 3.54 14.20
C TYR A 38 17.57 3.28 14.50
N LEU A 39 17.96 3.22 15.78
CA LEU A 39 19.34 2.93 16.18
C LEU A 39 19.68 1.43 16.18
N THR A 40 18.68 0.56 16.27
CA THR A 40 18.90 -0.85 16.65
C THR A 40 18.26 -1.88 15.74
N ARG A 41 17.15 -1.55 15.04
CA ARG A 41 16.34 -2.56 14.33
C ARG A 41 15.68 -2.10 13.03
N ARG A 42 15.49 -0.80 12.79
CA ARG A 42 14.76 -0.30 11.60
C ARG A 42 15.58 0.71 10.82
N GLY A 43 15.57 0.60 9.48
CA GLY A 43 16.16 1.58 8.58
C GLY A 43 17.68 1.70 8.72
N LEU A 44 18.39 0.57 8.58
CA LEU A 44 19.85 0.46 8.76
C LEU A 44 20.66 1.53 8.00
N ASN A 45 20.13 2.02 6.86
CA ASN A 45 20.72 3.12 6.08
C ASN A 45 19.71 4.25 5.79
N GLY A 46 18.65 4.35 6.58
CA GLY A 46 17.58 5.33 6.42
C GLY A 46 16.23 4.71 6.07
N VAL A 47 15.26 5.58 5.79
CA VAL A 47 13.89 5.25 5.46
C VAL A 47 13.52 5.96 4.16
N PHE A 48 12.92 5.22 3.23
CA PHE A 48 12.45 5.79 1.98
C PHE A 48 11.01 6.29 2.13
N GLY A 49 10.83 7.61 2.19
CA GLY A 49 9.55 8.24 2.52
C GLY A 49 8.57 8.26 1.33
N LEU A 50 7.45 7.55 1.46
CA LEU A 50 6.35 7.50 0.48
C LEU A 50 5.10 8.28 0.91
N GLY A 51 5.20 9.12 1.95
CA GLY A 51 4.07 9.86 2.51
C GLY A 51 3.46 10.89 1.56
N MET A 52 2.41 11.58 2.02
CA MET A 52 1.70 12.56 1.18
C MET A 52 2.35 13.94 1.12
N ASP A 53 3.38 14.20 1.94
CA ASP A 53 4.06 15.50 1.99
C ASP A 53 4.79 15.81 0.65
N SER A 54 4.98 17.09 0.38
CA SER A 54 5.74 17.63 -0.75
C SER A 54 7.21 17.18 -0.80
N ILE A 55 7.79 16.86 0.37
CA ILE A 55 9.17 16.36 0.47
C ILE A 55 9.29 14.85 0.22
N SER A 56 8.16 14.13 0.04
CA SER A 56 8.20 12.70 -0.26
C SER A 56 8.68 12.44 -1.69
N ILE A 57 9.26 11.27 -1.92
CA ILE A 57 9.80 10.94 -3.24
C ILE A 57 8.74 10.98 -4.35
N PRO A 58 7.53 10.41 -4.20
CA PRO A 58 6.54 10.49 -5.27
C PRO A 58 6.10 11.94 -5.53
N SER A 59 6.08 12.83 -4.52
CA SER A 59 5.79 14.25 -4.72
C SER A 59 6.89 14.96 -5.50
N ILE A 60 8.16 14.71 -5.15
CA ILE A 60 9.31 15.35 -5.81
C ILE A 60 9.34 14.94 -7.29
N LEU A 61 9.19 13.64 -7.58
CA LEU A 61 9.16 13.13 -8.94
C LEU A 61 8.02 13.73 -9.77
N ALA A 62 6.81 13.81 -9.21
CA ALA A 62 5.67 14.43 -9.87
C ALA A 62 5.83 15.94 -10.08
N SER A 63 6.39 16.67 -9.11
CA SER A 63 6.62 18.12 -9.21
C SER A 63 7.60 18.49 -10.33
N LYS A 64 8.50 17.57 -10.68
CA LYS A 64 9.44 17.69 -11.80
C LYS A 64 8.86 17.21 -13.14
N ASN A 65 7.58 16.82 -13.18
CA ASN A 65 6.89 16.26 -14.33
C ASN A 65 7.55 15.01 -14.91
N LEU A 66 8.22 14.20 -14.07
CA LEU A 66 8.85 12.96 -14.51
C LEU A 66 7.85 11.80 -14.59
N VAL A 67 6.91 11.77 -13.64
CA VAL A 67 5.89 10.73 -13.47
C VAL A 67 4.61 11.35 -12.92
N ALA A 68 3.49 10.63 -12.97
CA ALA A 68 2.27 11.05 -12.28
C ALA A 68 2.46 11.05 -10.76
N ASN A 69 1.63 11.80 -10.02
CA ASN A 69 1.66 11.78 -8.55
C ASN A 69 0.96 10.53 -8.01
N SER A 70 1.59 9.38 -8.23
CA SER A 70 1.13 8.08 -7.81
C SER A 70 2.31 7.10 -7.74
N PHE A 71 2.10 5.96 -7.10
CA PHE A 71 3.06 4.87 -7.13
C PHE A 71 2.36 3.55 -6.80
N SER A 72 3.02 2.43 -7.07
CA SER A 72 2.57 1.14 -6.57
C SER A 72 3.64 0.36 -5.84
N LEU A 73 3.18 -0.56 -5.00
CA LEU A 73 3.98 -1.51 -4.26
C LEU A 73 3.52 -2.92 -4.60
N CYS A 74 4.47 -3.80 -4.86
CA CYS A 74 4.23 -5.21 -5.10
C CYS A 74 5.24 -6.01 -4.29
N PHE A 75 4.77 -6.74 -3.28
CA PHE A 75 5.60 -7.52 -2.37
C PHE A 75 5.59 -9.00 -2.78
N VAL A 76 6.74 -9.66 -2.69
CA VAL A 76 6.91 -11.10 -2.97
C VAL A 76 7.59 -11.78 -1.78
N THR A 77 7.25 -13.05 -1.51
CA THR A 77 7.85 -13.83 -0.42
C THR A 77 9.29 -14.24 -0.71
N ASP A 78 9.62 -14.53 -1.96
CA ASP A 78 10.85 -15.25 -2.34
C ASP A 78 11.64 -14.52 -3.44
N GLY A 79 11.96 -13.24 -3.24
CA GLY A 79 12.75 -12.51 -4.22
C GLY A 79 12.74 -10.99 -4.06
N THR A 80 12.75 -10.30 -5.20
CA THR A 80 12.78 -8.83 -5.27
C THR A 80 11.37 -8.32 -5.54
N GLY A 81 10.79 -7.59 -4.58
CA GLY A 81 9.55 -6.84 -4.79
C GLY A 81 9.75 -5.66 -5.74
N ARG A 82 8.69 -4.91 -6.02
CA ARG A 82 8.74 -3.75 -6.92
C ARG A 82 8.05 -2.54 -6.33
N ILE A 83 8.70 -1.39 -6.49
CA ILE A 83 8.07 -0.07 -6.40
C ILE A 83 8.08 0.56 -7.79
N GLU A 84 6.95 1.09 -8.22
CA GLU A 84 6.80 1.76 -9.51
C GLU A 84 6.23 3.16 -9.28
N PHE A 85 6.96 4.21 -9.67
CA PHE A 85 6.49 5.59 -9.55
C PHE A 85 5.75 6.02 -10.81
N GLY A 86 4.63 6.73 -10.65
CA GLY A 86 3.75 7.14 -11.75
C GLY A 86 2.68 6.12 -12.13
N ASP A 87 2.69 4.95 -11.50
CA ASP A 87 1.69 3.93 -11.75
C ASP A 87 0.30 4.38 -11.29
N LYS A 88 -0.67 4.35 -12.22
CA LYS A 88 -2.08 4.69 -11.97
C LYS A 88 -2.96 3.45 -11.79
N GLY A 89 -2.38 2.26 -11.98
CA GLY A 89 -3.10 1.00 -11.96
C GLY A 89 -3.87 0.74 -13.25
N THR A 90 -4.81 -0.21 -13.19
CA THR A 90 -5.62 -0.62 -14.36
C THR A 90 -7.10 -0.36 -14.14
N ALA A 91 -7.89 -0.29 -15.21
CA ALA A 91 -9.33 -0.03 -15.12
C ALA A 91 -10.12 -1.12 -14.37
N GLU A 92 -9.57 -2.35 -14.30
CA GLU A 92 -10.22 -3.49 -13.66
C GLU A 92 -9.81 -3.66 -12.18
N GLN A 93 -8.90 -2.82 -11.68
CA GLN A 93 -8.50 -2.92 -10.27
C GLN A 93 -9.63 -2.49 -9.35
N LYS A 94 -9.68 -3.08 -8.16
CA LYS A 94 -10.59 -2.63 -7.11
C LYS A 94 -10.05 -1.34 -6.51
N THR A 95 -10.92 -0.43 -6.09
CA THR A 95 -10.50 0.85 -5.51
C THR A 95 -11.28 1.20 -4.24
N THR A 96 -10.68 2.02 -3.39
CA THR A 96 -11.31 2.64 -2.22
C THR A 96 -10.70 4.03 -2.01
N PRO A 97 -11.49 5.04 -1.62
CA PRO A 97 -10.95 6.37 -1.34
C PRO A 97 -10.11 6.38 -0.06
N PHE A 98 -9.12 7.29 -0.02
CA PHE A 98 -8.38 7.59 1.19
C PHE A 98 -9.17 8.51 2.12
N ASN A 99 -9.10 8.24 3.42
CA ASN A 99 -9.59 9.10 4.49
C ASN A 99 -8.54 10.17 4.81
N LEU A 100 -8.63 11.32 4.16
CA LEU A 100 -7.65 12.39 4.38
C LEU A 100 -7.94 13.19 5.64
N GLN A 101 -7.10 13.01 6.66
CA GLN A 101 -6.99 13.96 7.75
C GLN A 101 -6.08 15.13 7.34
N LYS A 102 -6.60 16.36 7.44
CA LYS A 102 -5.91 17.58 6.95
C LYS A 102 -4.58 17.89 7.65
N SER A 103 -4.37 17.42 8.88
CA SER A 103 -3.20 17.78 9.69
C SER A 103 -2.01 16.83 9.53
N ASN A 104 -2.24 15.55 9.20
CA ASN A 104 -1.21 14.54 9.00
C ASN A 104 -1.72 13.48 8.00
N PRO A 105 -1.62 13.74 6.69
CA PRO A 105 -2.19 12.85 5.68
C PRO A 105 -1.43 11.52 5.64
N THR A 106 -2.03 10.50 6.24
CA THR A 106 -1.65 9.09 6.11
C THR A 106 -2.51 8.40 5.04
N TYR A 107 -2.05 7.24 4.59
CA TYR A 107 -2.83 6.39 3.69
C TYR A 107 -3.86 5.59 4.49
N ASP A 108 -4.91 6.27 4.91
CA ASP A 108 -5.99 5.69 5.68
C ASP A 108 -7.15 5.30 4.76
N ILE A 109 -7.81 4.18 5.04
CA ILE A 109 -9.00 3.71 4.31
C ILE A 109 -10.11 3.34 5.29
N SER A 110 -11.36 3.40 4.85
CA SER A 110 -12.49 2.93 5.66
C SER A 110 -12.73 1.45 5.44
N VAL A 111 -12.76 0.70 6.54
CA VAL A 111 -13.26 -0.68 6.59
C VAL A 111 -14.64 -0.64 7.20
N THR A 112 -15.64 -1.24 6.54
CA THR A 112 -17.05 -1.20 6.99
C THR A 112 -17.58 -2.57 7.42
N LYS A 113 -16.92 -3.65 7.00
CA LYS A 113 -17.34 -5.02 7.26
C LYS A 113 -16.15 -5.95 7.32
N ILE A 114 -16.14 -6.84 8.31
CA ILE A 114 -15.16 -7.92 8.43
C ILE A 114 -15.89 -9.25 8.26
N THR A 115 -15.27 -10.15 7.49
CA THR A 115 -15.74 -11.53 7.34
C THR A 115 -14.59 -12.49 7.66
N VAL A 116 -14.87 -13.49 8.51
CA VAL A 116 -13.94 -14.59 8.82
C VAL A 116 -14.65 -15.92 8.55
N GLY A 117 -14.25 -16.58 7.46
CA GLY A 117 -14.96 -17.73 6.92
C GLY A 117 -16.38 -17.33 6.52
N ASN A 118 -17.39 -17.95 7.15
CA ASN A 118 -18.81 -17.67 6.90
C ASN A 118 -19.40 -16.64 7.86
N ASN A 119 -18.63 -16.19 8.86
CA ASN A 119 -19.11 -15.27 9.88
C ASN A 119 -18.74 -13.84 9.48
N ALA A 120 -19.73 -12.97 9.39
CA ALA A 120 -19.55 -11.58 9.03
C ALA A 120 -20.08 -10.67 10.14
N THR A 121 -19.42 -9.53 10.33
CA THR A 121 -19.86 -8.46 11.22
C THR A 121 -19.70 -7.12 10.53
N ASN A 122 -20.66 -6.23 10.74
CA ASN A 122 -20.55 -4.84 10.31
C ASN A 122 -19.79 -4.09 11.40
N LEU A 123 -18.53 -3.75 11.12
CA LEU A 123 -17.66 -3.01 12.02
C LEU A 123 -16.97 -1.95 11.18
N GLU A 124 -17.20 -0.69 11.55
CA GLU A 124 -16.64 0.46 10.85
C GLU A 124 -15.42 1.02 11.59
N PHE A 125 -14.28 1.10 10.91
CA PHE A 125 -13.06 1.70 11.44
C PHE A 125 -12.14 2.18 10.30
N SER A 126 -11.24 3.10 10.64
CA SER A 126 -10.18 3.52 9.73
C SER A 126 -8.97 2.58 9.86
N ALA A 127 -8.42 2.14 8.73
CA ALA A 127 -7.20 1.35 8.68
C ALA A 127 -6.10 2.12 7.96
N THR A 128 -4.94 2.26 8.61
CA THR A 128 -3.76 2.91 8.04
C THR A 128 -2.85 1.89 7.37
N LEU A 129 -2.48 2.13 6.12
CA LEU A 129 -1.49 1.31 5.42
C LEU A 129 -0.08 1.64 5.92
N ASN A 130 0.64 0.62 6.40
CA ASN A 130 1.93 0.77 7.04
C ASN A 130 2.88 -0.37 6.64
N SER A 131 3.99 -0.05 5.99
CA SER A 131 5.09 -1.00 5.70
C SER A 131 6.14 -1.09 6.80
N GLY A 132 6.05 -0.25 7.84
CA GLY A 132 7.04 -0.18 8.91
C GLY A 132 6.94 -1.30 9.95
N VAL A 133 5.90 -2.13 9.91
CA VAL A 133 5.68 -3.26 10.83
C VAL A 133 5.26 -4.51 10.04
N PRO A 134 5.72 -5.72 10.45
CA PRO A 134 5.42 -6.95 9.72
C PRO A 134 4.07 -7.59 10.11
N TYR A 135 3.25 -6.95 10.94
CA TYR A 135 1.97 -7.47 11.43
C TYR A 135 0.92 -6.37 11.51
N SER A 136 -0.35 -6.76 11.36
CA SER A 136 -1.49 -5.85 11.52
C SER A 136 -1.83 -5.66 12.99
N TYR A 137 -1.97 -4.40 13.39
CA TYR A 137 -2.50 -4.02 14.69
C TYR A 137 -4.01 -3.82 14.58
N LEU A 138 -4.77 -4.50 15.41
CA LEU A 138 -6.23 -4.40 15.42
C LEU A 138 -6.68 -4.07 16.84
N SER A 139 -7.51 -3.05 16.99
CA SER A 139 -8.17 -2.76 18.26
C SER A 139 -9.47 -3.55 18.38
N ASP A 140 -9.96 -3.72 19.61
CA ASP A 140 -11.32 -4.19 19.82
C ASP A 140 -12.36 -3.18 19.31
N PRO A 141 -13.51 -3.64 18.79
CA PRO A 141 -13.99 -5.04 18.76
C PRO A 141 -13.50 -5.88 17.56
N ALA A 142 -12.81 -5.27 16.58
CA ALA A 142 -12.35 -5.97 15.38
C ALA A 142 -11.37 -7.10 15.69
N TYR A 143 -10.43 -6.84 16.60
CA TYR A 143 -9.49 -7.83 17.10
C TYR A 143 -10.19 -9.06 17.69
N SER A 144 -11.02 -8.87 18.71
CA SER A 144 -11.78 -9.96 19.34
C SER A 144 -12.62 -10.75 18.35
N PHE A 145 -13.28 -10.07 17.41
CA PHE A 145 -14.06 -10.75 16.37
C PHE A 145 -13.18 -11.68 15.53
N ILE A 146 -12.07 -11.16 14.99
CA ILE A 146 -11.17 -11.95 14.13
C ILE A 146 -10.54 -13.09 14.93
N ARG A 147 -9.97 -12.77 16.10
CA ARG A 147 -9.34 -13.72 17.02
C ARG A 147 -10.27 -14.88 17.37
N ASN A 148 -11.49 -14.62 17.82
CA ASN A 148 -12.41 -15.68 18.25
C ASN A 148 -12.86 -16.57 17.10
N ASN A 149 -13.20 -15.97 15.95
CA ASN A 149 -13.63 -16.70 14.76
C ASN A 149 -12.49 -17.50 14.14
N PHE A 150 -11.25 -17.01 14.22
CA PHE A 150 -10.08 -17.71 13.72
C PHE A 150 -9.67 -18.85 14.66
N ASN A 151 -9.55 -18.57 15.97
CA ASN A 151 -9.15 -19.53 17.00
C ASN A 151 -10.11 -20.73 17.08
N SER A 152 -11.41 -20.53 16.86
CA SER A 152 -12.39 -21.62 16.87
C SER A 152 -12.29 -22.58 15.67
N ARG A 153 -11.54 -22.20 14.62
CA ARG A 153 -11.45 -22.94 13.36
C ARG A 153 -10.08 -23.57 13.11
N ILE A 154 -9.03 -22.97 13.67
CA ILE A 154 -7.66 -23.47 13.49
C ILE A 154 -7.42 -24.72 14.34
N THR A 155 -6.74 -25.71 13.76
CA THR A 155 -6.37 -26.97 14.44
C THR A 155 -4.93 -26.95 14.95
N ASP A 156 -4.10 -26.04 14.45
CA ASP A 156 -2.72 -25.86 14.87
C ASP A 156 -2.61 -25.42 16.34
N LYS A 157 -1.51 -25.83 16.97
CA LYS A 157 -1.27 -25.51 18.38
C LYS A 157 -0.91 -24.03 18.51
N ARG A 158 -1.59 -23.36 19.45
CA ARG A 158 -1.20 -22.02 19.88
C ARG A 158 0.21 -22.07 20.44
N TYR A 159 1.09 -21.25 19.87
CA TYR A 159 2.42 -21.02 20.41
C TYR A 159 2.32 -20.03 21.58
N VAL A 160 2.82 -20.45 22.73
CA VAL A 160 2.87 -19.63 23.94
C VAL A 160 4.33 -19.23 24.16
N TYR A 161 4.61 -17.94 24.08
CA TYR A 161 5.95 -17.45 24.38
C TYR A 161 6.28 -17.69 25.86
N PRO A 162 7.52 -18.09 26.19
CA PRO A 162 7.96 -18.32 27.56
C PRO A 162 8.10 -17.02 28.38
N TYR A 163 7.89 -15.86 27.76
CA TYR A 163 7.91 -14.53 28.38
C TYR A 163 6.69 -13.73 27.88
N ASN A 164 6.28 -12.73 28.69
CA ASN A 164 5.12 -11.91 28.38
C ASN A 164 5.43 -11.02 27.16
N VAL A 165 4.79 -11.33 26.03
CA VAL A 165 4.80 -10.51 24.82
C VAL A 165 3.40 -9.97 24.61
N THR A 166 3.28 -8.78 24.02
CA THR A 166 1.99 -8.16 23.64
C THR A 166 1.23 -8.94 22.55
N LEU A 167 1.77 -10.08 22.09
CA LEU A 167 1.18 -10.94 21.06
C LEU A 167 0.44 -12.10 21.72
N ASP A 168 -0.86 -11.95 21.92
CA ASP A 168 -1.68 -12.94 22.64
C ASP A 168 -1.96 -14.21 21.82
N TYR A 169 -1.96 -14.12 20.48
CA TYR A 169 -2.38 -15.21 19.58
C TYR A 169 -1.39 -15.42 18.44
N CYS A 170 -0.55 -16.45 18.61
CA CYS A 170 0.36 -17.00 17.60
C CYS A 170 0.12 -18.51 17.46
N TYR A 171 0.17 -19.07 16.26
CA TYR A 171 -0.02 -20.52 16.02
C TYR A 171 1.16 -21.09 15.26
N ALA A 172 1.69 -22.22 15.75
CA ALA A 172 2.82 -22.90 15.12
C ALA A 172 2.33 -23.76 13.96
N LEU A 173 2.52 -23.29 12.73
CA LEU A 173 2.22 -24.07 11.54
C LEU A 173 3.36 -25.07 11.28
N ARG A 174 3.04 -26.35 11.03
CA ARG A 174 4.06 -27.36 10.71
C ARG A 174 4.57 -27.17 9.27
N LEU A 175 5.84 -26.74 9.09
CA LEU A 175 6.88 -27.30 8.20
C LEU A 175 7.92 -26.26 7.69
N ILE A 176 9.11 -26.21 8.32
CA ILE A 176 10.43 -26.02 7.68
C ILE A 176 10.77 -24.62 7.07
N TYR A 177 11.60 -23.88 7.83
CA TYR A 177 12.56 -22.80 7.49
C TYR A 177 12.09 -21.45 6.85
N ILE A 178 12.50 -20.34 7.50
CA ILE A 178 12.84 -18.98 6.97
C ILE A 178 11.81 -17.83 7.16
N PHE A 179 12.33 -16.58 7.18
CA PHE A 179 11.97 -15.35 7.91
C PHE A 179 10.55 -14.74 7.71
N LEU A 180 9.95 -14.27 8.82
CA LEU A 180 8.61 -13.66 8.90
C LEU A 180 8.63 -12.14 8.63
N THR A 181 8.22 -11.69 7.44
CA THR A 181 7.91 -10.27 7.20
C THR A 181 6.96 -10.11 5.99
N GLU A 182 5.81 -9.44 6.14
CA GLU A 182 5.00 -8.78 5.05
C GLU A 182 3.75 -9.49 4.42
N TYR A 183 3.12 -10.47 5.07
CA TYR A 183 2.10 -11.34 4.44
C TYR A 183 0.80 -10.72 3.85
N TYR A 184 0.30 -9.55 4.28
CA TYR A 184 -1.00 -9.05 3.78
C TYR A 184 -0.93 -8.27 2.46
N MET A 185 0.22 -7.64 2.19
CA MET A 185 0.42 -6.86 0.96
C MET A 185 1.08 -7.71 -0.14
N VAL A 186 1.59 -8.89 0.22
CA VAL A 186 2.16 -9.87 -0.70
C VAL A 186 1.06 -10.48 -1.58
N GLY A 187 1.40 -10.74 -2.84
CA GLY A 187 0.45 -11.28 -3.82
C GLY A 187 -0.52 -10.24 -4.38
N TYR A 188 -0.37 -8.98 -3.98
CA TYR A 188 -1.14 -7.86 -4.49
C TYR A 188 -0.21 -6.76 -5.01
N ARG A 189 -0.63 -6.11 -6.10
CA ARG A 189 -0.16 -4.78 -6.49
C ARG A 189 -1.07 -3.76 -5.84
N LEU A 190 -0.52 -2.94 -4.96
CA LEU A 190 -1.21 -1.85 -4.28
C LEU A 190 -0.85 -0.53 -4.96
N VAL A 191 -1.84 0.19 -5.48
CA VAL A 191 -1.66 1.43 -6.24
C VAL A 191 -2.15 2.61 -5.42
N PHE A 192 -1.26 3.55 -5.12
CA PHE A 192 -1.52 4.76 -4.37
C PHE A 192 -1.72 5.91 -5.35
N HIS A 193 -2.94 6.14 -5.84
CA HIS A 193 -3.24 7.19 -6.80
C HIS A 193 -3.49 8.51 -6.07
N ARG A 194 -2.44 9.31 -5.87
CA ARG A 194 -2.49 10.52 -5.01
C ARG A 194 -3.10 11.74 -5.70
N GLU A 195 -3.35 11.68 -7.02
CA GLU A 195 -4.14 12.70 -7.73
C GLU A 195 -5.65 12.49 -7.51
N GLU A 196 -6.11 11.24 -7.55
CA GLU A 196 -7.53 10.86 -7.37
C GLU A 196 -7.88 10.53 -5.91
N MET A 197 -6.88 10.47 -5.04
CA MET A 197 -7.00 10.11 -3.63
C MET A 197 -7.63 8.73 -3.40
N VAL A 198 -7.20 7.74 -4.19
CA VAL A 198 -7.68 6.35 -4.08
C VAL A 198 -6.54 5.35 -3.92
N LEU A 199 -6.81 4.31 -3.14
CA LEU A 199 -6.04 3.07 -3.12
C LEU A 199 -6.66 2.11 -4.12
N GLY A 200 -5.88 1.67 -5.10
CA GLY A 200 -6.19 0.56 -6.00
C GLY A 200 -5.52 -0.74 -5.54
N TRP A 201 -6.15 -1.89 -5.79
CA TRP A 201 -5.49 -3.17 -5.59
C TRP A 201 -5.96 -4.24 -6.59
N LYS A 202 -5.01 -5.09 -6.97
CA LYS A 202 -5.23 -6.26 -7.82
C LYS A 202 -4.24 -7.36 -7.44
N GLU A 203 -4.65 -8.61 -7.57
CA GLU A 203 -3.74 -9.75 -7.41
C GLU A 203 -2.61 -9.66 -8.44
N SER A 204 -1.38 -9.91 -7.99
CA SER A 204 -0.18 -9.82 -8.83
C SER A 204 0.94 -10.68 -8.23
N ASN A 205 1.71 -11.33 -9.10
CA ASN A 205 2.95 -12.03 -8.77
C ASN A 205 4.19 -11.14 -8.94
N CYS A 206 4.00 -9.84 -9.18
CA CYS A 206 5.05 -8.86 -9.47
C CYS A 206 5.89 -9.17 -10.72
N ASP A 207 5.47 -10.13 -11.54
CA ASP A 207 6.09 -10.41 -12.83
C ASP A 207 5.49 -9.49 -13.89
N TYR A 208 6.22 -8.40 -14.17
CA TYR A 208 5.87 -7.45 -15.21
C TYR A 208 6.64 -7.74 -16.50
N SER A 209 6.84 -9.01 -16.85
CA SER A 209 7.28 -9.35 -18.21
C SER A 209 6.20 -8.87 -19.20
N SER A 210 6.38 -7.66 -19.73
CA SER A 210 5.66 -7.13 -20.89
C SER A 210 4.13 -7.11 -20.81
N SER A 211 3.53 -6.40 -19.84
CA SER A 211 2.18 -5.86 -20.10
C SER A 211 2.32 -4.81 -21.21
N ASN A 212 1.99 -5.18 -22.46
CA ASN A 212 1.99 -4.36 -23.68
C ASN A 212 1.93 -2.85 -23.39
N ILE A 213 3.10 -2.23 -23.26
CA ILE A 213 3.22 -0.78 -23.20
C ILE A 213 2.90 -0.31 -24.61
N ILE A 214 1.67 0.17 -24.82
CA ILE A 214 1.40 1.03 -25.97
C ILE A 214 2.29 2.26 -25.75
N PRO A 215 3.31 2.50 -26.58
CA PRO A 215 4.15 3.68 -26.42
C PRO A 215 3.26 4.92 -26.50
N PRO A 216 3.45 5.96 -25.67
CA PRO A 216 2.82 7.23 -25.93
C PRO A 216 3.33 7.74 -27.28
N THR A 217 2.46 7.71 -28.29
CA THR A 217 2.76 8.22 -29.63
C THR A 217 3.11 9.70 -29.51
N ARG A 218 4.40 10.04 -29.50
CA ARG A 218 4.86 11.43 -29.66
C ARG A 218 4.64 11.84 -31.11
N THR A 219 3.42 12.23 -31.47
CA THR A 219 3.21 13.16 -32.59
C THR A 219 3.12 14.56 -32.01
N ARG A 220 4.29 15.20 -31.95
CA ARG A 220 4.42 16.64 -31.67
C ARG A 220 3.84 17.41 -32.87
N ALA A 221 2.58 17.82 -32.79
CA ALA A 221 2.02 18.86 -33.66
C ALA A 221 1.88 20.18 -32.86
N PRO A 222 2.15 21.36 -33.45
CA PRO A 222 2.07 22.64 -32.74
C PRO A 222 0.63 23.00 -32.34
N PRO A 223 0.41 23.85 -31.31
CA PRO A 223 -0.93 24.12 -30.79
C PRO A 223 -1.72 24.99 -31.76
N GLN A 224 -2.84 24.49 -32.26
CA GLN A 224 -3.92 25.33 -32.81
C GLN A 224 -4.91 25.65 -31.70
N GLN A 225 -5.20 26.94 -31.53
CA GLN A 225 -6.21 27.45 -30.60
C GLN A 225 -7.60 26.94 -31.01
N GLN A 226 -8.35 26.36 -30.07
CA GLN A 226 -9.78 26.08 -30.25
C GLN A 226 -10.64 26.97 -29.33
N PRO A 227 -11.82 27.44 -29.78
CA PRO A 227 -12.67 28.35 -29.02
C PRO A 227 -13.42 27.66 -27.88
N ARG A 228 -13.80 28.49 -26.91
CA ARG A 228 -14.48 28.15 -25.63
C ARG A 228 -15.82 27.41 -25.86
N PRO A 229 -16.14 26.31 -25.13
CA PRO A 229 -17.45 25.69 -25.18
C PRO A 229 -18.50 26.45 -24.36
N SER A 230 -19.74 26.45 -24.84
CA SER A 230 -20.94 26.99 -24.20
C SER A 230 -21.47 26.10 -23.05
N PRO A 231 -22.27 26.66 -22.12
CA PRO A 231 -22.68 25.96 -20.88
C PRO A 231 -23.80 24.92 -21.12
N PRO A 232 -23.86 23.84 -20.32
CA PRO A 232 -24.89 22.81 -20.45
C PRO A 232 -26.22 23.18 -19.74
N PRO A 233 -27.37 22.66 -20.22
CA PRO A 233 -28.69 22.89 -19.63
C PRO A 233 -28.96 22.02 -18.37
N PRO A 234 -29.99 22.34 -17.56
CA PRO A 234 -30.14 21.77 -16.22
C PRO A 234 -30.97 20.48 -16.13
N SER A 235 -30.54 19.64 -15.18
CA SER A 235 -31.27 18.70 -14.29
C SER A 235 -32.06 17.52 -14.88
N GLY A 236 -31.83 16.34 -14.29
CA GLY A 236 -32.72 15.18 -14.38
C GLY A 236 -32.17 13.93 -13.67
N ASP A 237 -32.60 13.75 -12.43
CA ASP A 237 -32.79 12.50 -11.67
C ASP A 237 -31.62 11.53 -11.43
N ALA A 238 -31.16 11.56 -10.17
CA ALA A 238 -30.36 10.52 -9.54
C ALA A 238 -31.15 9.20 -9.49
N ARG A 239 -30.77 8.25 -10.35
CA ARG A 239 -31.26 6.88 -10.26
C ARG A 239 -30.34 6.06 -9.36
N SER A 240 -30.80 5.88 -8.13
CA SER A 240 -30.36 4.83 -7.21
C SER A 240 -30.29 3.49 -7.96
N SER A 241 -29.11 2.89 -8.02
CA SER A 241 -28.94 1.49 -8.37
C SER A 241 -28.15 0.81 -7.26
N SER A 242 -28.91 0.25 -6.32
CA SER A 242 -28.50 -0.86 -5.49
C SER A 242 -28.00 -1.99 -6.40
N ILE A 243 -26.70 -2.28 -6.35
CA ILE A 243 -26.14 -3.50 -6.91
C ILE A 243 -25.52 -4.27 -5.75
N THR A 244 -26.31 -5.19 -5.23
CA THR A 244 -25.92 -6.33 -4.40
C THR A 244 -24.91 -7.21 -5.14
N SER A 245 -23.65 -6.78 -5.13
CA SER A 245 -22.48 -7.58 -5.52
C SER A 245 -21.27 -7.10 -4.71
N GLY A 246 -21.42 -7.07 -3.38
CA GLY A 246 -20.41 -6.63 -2.42
C GLY A 246 -19.32 -7.68 -2.23
N LEU A 247 -18.44 -7.73 -3.22
CA LEU A 247 -17.12 -8.35 -3.26
C LEU A 247 -16.45 -8.43 -1.88
N MET A 248 -16.08 -9.65 -1.49
CA MET A 248 -15.21 -9.93 -0.35
C MET A 248 -13.97 -9.02 -0.42
N ALA A 249 -13.83 -8.09 0.52
CA ALA A 249 -12.54 -7.52 0.84
C ALA A 249 -11.71 -8.70 1.36
N VAL A 250 -10.74 -9.08 0.54
CA VAL A 250 -9.90 -10.26 0.70
C VAL A 250 -9.05 -10.08 1.95
N ILE A 251 -9.57 -10.50 3.10
CA ILE A 251 -8.78 -11.18 4.14
C ILE A 251 -8.88 -12.68 3.82
N LEU A 252 -8.46 -13.03 2.62
CA LEU A 252 -8.26 -14.40 2.19
C LEU A 252 -6.83 -14.69 2.59
N ALA A 253 -6.65 -15.11 3.85
CA ALA A 253 -5.44 -15.79 4.26
C ALA A 253 -5.38 -17.11 3.47
N ILE A 254 -4.96 -17.04 2.21
CA ILE A 254 -4.55 -18.23 1.48
C ILE A 254 -3.20 -18.61 2.06
N PHE A 255 -3.30 -19.64 2.89
CA PHE A 255 -2.25 -20.54 3.35
C PHE A 255 -1.02 -20.51 2.46
N LEU A 256 0.09 -20.05 3.03
CA LEU A 256 1.42 -20.62 2.94
C LEU A 256 2.32 -19.81 3.92
N TYR A 257 2.78 -20.49 4.98
CA TYR A 257 3.88 -20.09 5.91
C TYR A 257 3.53 -19.09 7.04
N HIS A 258 4.22 -19.03 8.20
CA HIS A 258 4.48 -20.07 9.22
C HIS A 258 3.95 -19.73 10.63
N PHE A 259 3.40 -18.53 10.83
CA PHE A 259 2.66 -18.15 12.04
C PHE A 259 1.68 -17.05 11.65
N ILE A 260 0.41 -17.15 12.06
CA ILE A 260 -0.53 -16.02 11.98
C ILE A 260 -0.49 -15.30 13.32
N VAL A 261 -0.05 -14.04 13.28
CA VAL A 261 0.03 -13.16 14.45
C VAL A 261 -1.12 -12.18 14.37
N ILE A 262 -1.99 -12.21 15.37
CA ILE A 262 -3.03 -11.21 15.57
C ILE A 262 -2.67 -10.51 16.88
N SER A 263 -2.34 -9.22 16.83
CA SER A 263 -2.04 -8.40 18.01
C SER A 263 -3.21 -7.47 18.32
N SER A 264 -3.52 -7.33 19.61
CA SER A 264 -4.29 -6.21 20.15
C SER A 264 -3.48 -4.92 20.12
#